data_AF-A0A2E0N3J7-F1
#
_entry.id   AF-A0A2E0N3J7-F1
#
_cell.length_a   1.000
_cell.length_b   1.000
_cell.length_c   1.000
_cell.angle_alpha   90.00
_cell.angle_beta   90.00
_cell.angle_gamma   90.00
#
_symmetry.space_group_name_H-M   'P 1'
#
loop_
_entity.id
_entity.type
_entity.pdbx_description
1 polymer ?
#
loop_
_entity_poly.entity_id
_entity_poly.type
_entity_poly.pdbx_seq_one_letter_code
_entity_poly.pdbx_strand_id
1 'polypeptide(L)'
;MKKLFWDAALWAVPLVQGGSLVTLGGVIAETIIDLKPSVVGIYRLVMKEGSDNVRGSVIQGITKRIKAKGIEVVIYEPTYDEPFFLNSRVMSSLSEFKSVLDVIITNRLHQAQSESQTRALHVTC
;
A
#
# COMPACT_ATOMS: atom_id res chain seq x y z
N MET A 1 -12.22 21.88 5.87
CA MET A 1 -11.12 22.62 5.25
C MET A 1 -9.94 21.66 5.07
N LYS A 2 -9.91 20.88 3.98
CA LYS A 2 -8.82 19.92 3.69
C LYS A 2 -7.68 20.67 3.00
N LYS A 3 -6.85 21.37 3.77
CA LYS A 3 -5.54 21.84 3.32
C LYS A 3 -4.50 20.96 4.01
N LEU A 4 -3.89 20.04 3.28
CA LEU A 4 -2.57 19.53 3.65
C LEU A 4 -1.85 18.94 2.43
N PHE A 5 -1.10 19.86 1.81
CA PHE A 5 0.23 19.70 1.23
C PHE A 5 0.42 18.60 0.19
N TRP A 6 0.36 19.07 -1.05
CA TRP A 6 1.01 18.51 -2.22
C TRP A 6 2.48 18.87 -2.16
N ASP A 7 3.33 17.85 -2.08
CA ASP A 7 4.56 17.78 -2.83
C ASP A 7 4.86 16.30 -3.03
N ALA A 8 5.21 15.92 -4.25
CA ALA A 8 5.84 14.65 -4.56
C ALA A 8 7.26 14.60 -3.98
N ALA A 9 7.40 14.90 -2.68
CA ALA A 9 8.64 14.88 -1.94
C ALA A 9 8.85 13.47 -1.38
N LEU A 10 9.53 12.66 -2.19
CA LEU A 10 10.73 11.93 -1.75
C LEU A 10 10.70 11.35 -0.34
N TRP A 11 10.01 10.24 -0.15
CA TRP A 11 10.47 9.25 0.82
C TRP A 11 10.61 7.94 0.05
N ALA A 12 11.65 7.88 -0.80
CA ALA A 12 12.41 6.64 -0.83
C ALA A 12 12.81 6.43 0.63
N VAL A 13 12.11 5.53 1.34
CA VAL A 13 12.60 5.04 2.63
C VAL A 13 14.07 4.76 2.38
N PRO A 14 15.02 5.38 3.13
CA PRO A 14 16.43 5.17 2.87
C PRO A 14 16.60 3.66 2.74
N LEU A 15 17.05 3.20 1.56
CA LEU A 15 17.51 1.83 1.42
C LEU A 15 18.49 1.69 2.56
N VAL A 16 18.09 1.00 3.63
CA VAL A 16 18.98 0.71 4.74
C VAL A 16 20.10 -0.05 4.05
N GLN A 17 21.25 0.58 3.86
CA GLN A 17 22.39 -0.06 3.21
C GLN A 17 22.77 -1.23 4.12
N GLY A 18 22.31 -2.44 3.76
CA GLY A 18 22.44 -3.66 4.55
C GLY A 18 21.23 -4.10 5.39
N GLY A 19 20.03 -3.50 5.23
CA GLY A 19 18.84 -3.86 6.01
C GLY A 19 17.99 -4.97 5.36
N SER A 20 17.51 -5.92 6.16
CA SER A 20 16.57 -6.96 5.73
C SER A 20 15.21 -6.36 5.31
N LEU A 21 14.53 -6.99 4.34
CA LEU A 21 13.19 -6.62 3.88
C LEU A 21 12.15 -6.54 5.02
N VAL A 22 12.37 -7.27 6.11
CA VAL A 22 11.56 -7.20 7.34
C VAL A 22 11.65 -5.83 8.00
N THR A 23 12.84 -5.24 8.03
CA THR A 23 13.09 -3.91 8.60
C THR A 23 12.45 -2.83 7.74
N LEU A 24 12.56 -2.94 6.41
CA LEU A 24 11.95 -2.00 5.47
C LEU A 24 10.42 -1.98 5.59
N GLY A 25 9.78 -3.15 5.61
CA GLY A 25 8.34 -3.26 5.81
C GLY A 25 7.86 -2.70 7.17
N GLY A 26 8.70 -2.79 8.20
CA GLY A 26 8.44 -2.16 9.50
C GLY A 26 8.38 -0.64 9.41
N VAL A 27 9.41 -0.02 8.81
CA VAL A 27 9.49 1.45 8.65
C VAL A 27 8.30 1.99 7.85
N ILE A 28 7.94 1.32 6.76
CA ILE A 28 6.78 1.71 5.94
C ILE A 28 5.48 1.61 6.73
N ALA A 29 5.29 0.53 7.50
CA ALA A 29 4.10 0.35 8.30
C ALA A 29 3.96 1.45 9.37
N GLU A 30 5.02 1.74 10.11
CA GLU A 30 5.03 2.84 11.10
C GLU A 30 4.73 4.18 10.44
N THR A 31 5.34 4.47 9.30
CA THR A 31 5.06 5.70 8.53
C THR A 31 3.58 5.81 8.18
N ILE A 32 2.94 4.72 7.75
CA ILE A 32 1.51 4.71 7.43
C ILE A 32 0.66 4.90 8.69
N ILE A 33 1.02 4.25 9.79
CA ILE A 33 0.30 4.33 11.07
C ILE A 33 0.33 5.77 11.60
N ASP A 34 1.47 6.46 11.48
CA ASP A 34 1.63 7.85 11.92
C ASP A 34 0.77 8.84 11.14
N LEU A 35 0.43 8.52 9.88
CA LEU A 35 -0.53 9.30 9.09
C LEU A 35 -1.97 9.16 9.60
N LYS A 36 -2.25 8.19 10.49
CA LYS A 36 -3.57 7.87 11.05
C LYS A 36 -4.69 7.75 9.99
N PRO A 37 -4.49 6.97 8.91
CA PRO A 37 -5.53 6.76 7.92
C PRO A 37 -6.67 5.92 8.50
N SER A 38 -7.89 6.15 8.02
CA SER A 38 -9.02 5.25 8.28
C SER A 38 -8.96 4.04 7.35
N VAL A 39 -8.61 4.28 6.07
CA VAL A 39 -8.55 3.24 5.04
C VAL A 39 -7.24 3.33 4.24
N VAL A 40 -6.55 2.20 4.15
CA VAL A 40 -5.33 2.02 3.36
C VAL A 40 -5.59 1.08 2.18
N GLY A 41 -5.22 1.51 0.99
CA GLY A 41 -5.34 0.73 -0.22
C GLY A 41 -4.04 0.06 -0.60
N ILE A 42 -4.09 -1.18 -1.08
CA ILE A 42 -2.96 -1.85 -1.72
C ILE A 42 -3.26 -1.93 -3.20
N TYR A 43 -2.46 -1.23 -4.01
CA TYR A 43 -2.60 -1.20 -5.47
C TYR A 43 -1.82 -2.36 -6.09
N ARG A 44 -2.58 -3.33 -6.61
CA ARG A 44 -2.12 -4.58 -7.24
C ARG A 44 -1.31 -5.48 -6.32
N LEU A 45 -1.74 -6.72 -6.23
CA LEU A 45 -0.97 -7.79 -5.63
C LEU A 45 0.15 -8.14 -6.63
N VAL A 46 1.39 -7.82 -6.29
CA VAL A 46 2.55 -8.24 -7.12
C VAL A 46 2.83 -9.72 -6.85
N MET A 47 1.88 -10.57 -7.22
CA MET A 47 2.06 -12.00 -7.30
C MET A 47 2.28 -12.32 -8.77
N LYS A 48 3.55 -12.53 -9.16
CA LYS A 48 3.83 -13.18 -10.45
C LYS A 48 3.63 -14.68 -10.26
N GLU A 49 2.95 -15.34 -11.19
CA GLU A 49 3.05 -16.79 -11.32
C GLU A 49 4.53 -17.17 -11.46
N GLY A 50 4.99 -18.08 -10.58
CA GLY A 50 6.30 -18.72 -10.68
C GLY A 50 7.52 -18.01 -10.04
N SER A 51 7.39 -16.93 -9.25
CA SER A 51 8.58 -16.37 -8.56
C SER A 51 8.29 -15.58 -7.26
N ASP A 52 8.98 -16.06 -6.22
CA ASP A 52 9.44 -15.40 -4.99
C ASP A 52 8.42 -14.79 -4.03
N ASN A 53 8.05 -15.62 -3.04
CA ASN A 53 7.32 -15.31 -1.80
C ASN A 53 7.87 -14.13 -0.97
N VAL A 54 9.00 -13.54 -1.36
CA VAL A 54 9.70 -12.51 -0.57
C VAL A 54 9.07 -11.12 -0.75
N ARG A 55 8.48 -10.81 -1.92
CA ARG A 55 7.74 -9.54 -2.10
C ARG A 55 6.36 -9.59 -1.48
N GLY A 56 5.70 -10.75 -1.58
CA GLY A 56 4.47 -11.05 -0.85
C GLY A 56 4.66 -10.93 0.66
N SER A 57 5.83 -11.33 1.20
CA SER A 57 6.08 -11.29 2.64
C SER A 57 6.18 -9.86 3.19
N VAL A 58 6.71 -8.89 2.43
CA VAL A 58 6.78 -7.48 2.86
C VAL A 58 5.38 -6.85 2.91
N ILE A 59 4.58 -6.99 1.85
CA ILE A 59 3.21 -6.46 1.82
C ILE A 59 2.34 -7.13 2.89
N GLN A 60 2.49 -8.45 3.09
CA GLN A 60 1.83 -9.14 4.19
C GLN A 60 2.27 -8.61 5.55
N GLY A 61 3.57 -8.36 5.73
CA GLY A 61 4.13 -7.80 6.95
C GLY A 61 3.61 -6.39 7.26
N ILE A 62 3.47 -5.54 6.23
CA ILE A 62 2.88 -4.20 6.34
C ILE A 62 1.38 -4.32 6.67
N THR A 63 0.64 -5.14 5.93
CA THR A 63 -0.81 -5.37 6.11
C THR A 63 -1.12 -5.83 7.53
N LYS A 64 -0.37 -6.80 8.05
CA LYS A 64 -0.55 -7.30 9.42
C LYS A 64 -0.36 -6.19 10.47
N ARG A 65 0.68 -5.36 10.33
CA ARG A 65 0.99 -4.27 11.28
C ARG A 65 -0.08 -3.18 11.26
N ILE A 66 -0.52 -2.76 10.08
CA ILE A 66 -1.55 -1.73 9.92
C ILE A 66 -2.90 -2.22 10.45
N LYS A 67 -3.31 -3.45 10.09
CA LYS A 67 -4.58 -4.03 10.58
C LYS A 67 -4.57 -4.24 12.10
N ALA A 68 -3.42 -4.54 12.70
CA ALA A 68 -3.29 -4.64 14.16
C ALA A 68 -3.56 -3.31 14.90
N LYS A 69 -3.52 -2.17 14.20
CA LYS A 69 -3.91 -0.85 14.72
C LYS A 69 -5.38 -0.51 14.45
N GLY A 70 -6.16 -1.43 13.88
CA GLY A 70 -7.57 -1.20 13.55
C GLY A 70 -7.81 -0.43 12.25
N ILE A 71 -6.77 -0.23 11.44
CA ILE A 71 -6.86 0.47 10.15
C ILE A 71 -7.42 -0.50 9.10
N GLU A 72 -8.44 -0.07 8.34
CA GLU A 72 -9.02 -0.87 7.27
C GLU A 72 -8.03 -1.00 6.10
N VAL A 73 -7.95 -2.19 5.52
CA VAL A 73 -7.17 -2.44 4.30
C VAL A 73 -8.09 -2.90 3.19
N VAL A 74 -7.97 -2.24 2.03
CA VAL A 74 -8.68 -2.58 0.79
C VAL A 74 -7.64 -2.87 -0.29
N ILE A 75 -7.92 -3.82 -1.17
CA ILE A 75 -6.99 -4.24 -2.22
C ILE A 75 -7.63 -3.97 -3.58
N TYR A 76 -6.87 -3.37 -4.48
CA TYR A 76 -7.24 -3.33 -5.88
C TYR A 76 -6.46 -4.40 -6.64
N GLU A 77 -7.15 -5.43 -7.12
CA GLU A 77 -6.57 -6.43 -8.00
C GLU A 77 -7.65 -6.91 -8.99
N PRO A 78 -7.72 -6.33 -10.20
CA PRO A 78 -8.79 -6.62 -11.15
C PRO A 78 -8.73 -8.04 -11.73
N THR A 79 -7.60 -8.74 -11.60
CA THR A 79 -7.46 -10.12 -12.09
C THR A 79 -7.61 -11.16 -10.97
N TYR A 80 -8.04 -10.75 -9.77
CA TYR A 80 -8.27 -11.65 -8.65
C TYR A 80 -9.78 -11.82 -8.45
N ASP A 81 -10.25 -13.05 -8.61
CA ASP A 81 -11.68 -13.35 -8.72
C ASP A 81 -12.39 -13.47 -7.36
N GLU A 82 -11.64 -13.63 -6.27
CA GLU A 82 -12.21 -13.78 -4.94
C GLU A 82 -12.47 -12.41 -4.27
N PRO A 83 -13.60 -12.24 -3.55
CA PRO A 83 -13.98 -10.96 -2.95
C PRO A 83 -13.09 -10.55 -1.76
N PHE A 84 -12.32 -11.48 -1.20
CA PHE A 84 -11.45 -11.23 -0.06
C PHE A 84 -10.07 -11.85 -0.24
N PHE A 85 -9.05 -11.12 0.22
CA PHE A 85 -7.69 -11.61 0.37
C PHE A 85 -7.13 -11.13 1.72
N LEU A 86 -6.58 -12.04 2.54
CA LEU A 86 -6.08 -11.73 3.89
C LEU A 86 -7.12 -11.01 4.78
N ASN A 87 -8.40 -11.38 4.69
CA ASN A 87 -9.53 -10.72 5.36
C ASN A 87 -9.65 -9.23 5.00
N SER A 88 -9.21 -8.84 3.81
CA SER A 88 -9.34 -7.49 3.24
C SER A 88 -10.18 -7.58 1.98
N ARG A 89 -11.04 -6.60 1.75
CA ARG A 89 -11.90 -6.56 0.55
C ARG A 89 -11.06 -6.36 -0.70
N VAL A 90 -11.37 -7.11 -1.76
CA VAL A 90 -10.76 -6.95 -3.08
C VAL A 90 -11.74 -6.22 -4.00
N MET A 91 -11.24 -5.23 -4.72
CA MET A 91 -12.00 -4.40 -5.67
C MET A 91 -11.39 -4.50 -7.07
N SER A 92 -12.25 -4.58 -8.07
CA SER A 92 -11.88 -4.54 -9.49
C SER A 92 -12.10 -3.17 -10.14
N SER A 93 -12.89 -2.29 -9.51
CA SER A 93 -13.12 -0.92 -9.96
C SER A 93 -12.06 0.03 -9.41
N LEU A 94 -11.20 0.55 -10.29
CA LEU A 94 -10.17 1.51 -9.90
C LEU A 94 -10.76 2.82 -9.38
N SER A 95 -11.91 3.24 -9.92
CA SER A 95 -12.59 4.46 -9.51
C SER A 95 -13.11 4.35 -8.08
N GLU A 96 -13.81 3.25 -7.77
CA GLU A 96 -14.28 2.98 -6.41
C GLU A 96 -13.11 2.86 -5.44
N PHE A 97 -12.08 2.11 -5.81
CA PHE A 97 -10.87 1.97 -5.03
C PHE A 97 -10.27 3.34 -4.68
N LYS A 98 -10.06 4.23 -5.65
CA LYS A 98 -9.49 5.57 -5.37
C LYS A 98 -10.39 6.44 -4.49
N SER A 99 -11.72 6.27 -4.57
CA SER A 99 -12.68 7.13 -3.87
C SER A 99 -12.74 6.91 -2.36
N VAL A 100 -12.34 5.73 -1.87
CA VAL A 100 -12.51 5.31 -0.46
C VAL A 100 -11.24 5.42 0.38
N LEU A 101 -10.11 5.82 -0.22
CA LEU A 101 -8.79 5.67 0.41
C LEU A 101 -8.20 6.98 0.90
N ASP A 102 -7.58 6.90 2.08
CA ASP A 102 -6.73 7.97 2.60
C ASP A 102 -5.30 7.84 2.09
N VAL A 103 -4.81 6.59 2.02
CA VAL A 103 -3.44 6.22 1.63
C VAL A 103 -3.47 5.05 0.65
N ILE A 104 -2.64 5.08 -0.39
CA ILE A 104 -2.41 3.96 -1.32
C ILE A 104 -0.96 3.49 -1.22
N ILE A 105 -0.75 2.19 -1.01
CA ILE A 105 0.52 1.50 -1.11
C ILE A 105 0.65 0.91 -2.52
N THR A 106 1.74 1.20 -3.24
CA THR A 106 2.04 0.57 -4.53
C THR A 106 3.48 0.09 -4.61
N ASN A 107 3.68 -1.07 -5.22
CA ASN A 107 5.01 -1.62 -5.48
C ASN A 107 5.68 -1.07 -6.75
N ARG A 108 4.93 -0.36 -7.62
CA ARG A 108 5.49 0.31 -8.82
C ARG A 108 4.93 1.72 -8.92
N LEU A 109 5.78 2.70 -9.23
CA LEU A 109 5.32 4.01 -9.68
C LEU A 109 4.56 3.79 -10.99
N HIS A 110 3.23 3.80 -10.90
CA HIS A 110 2.38 3.75 -12.07
C HIS A 110 1.85 5.15 -12.31
N GLN A 111 2.00 5.64 -13.53
CA GLN A 111 1.63 7.00 -13.97
C GLN A 111 0.16 7.37 -13.69
N ALA A 112 -0.69 6.39 -13.38
CA ALA A 112 -2.10 6.56 -13.02
C ALA A 112 -2.37 7.29 -11.69
N GLN A 113 -1.34 7.78 -10.98
CA GLN A 113 -1.47 8.50 -9.71
C GLN A 113 -1.72 10.01 -9.86
N SER A 114 -1.71 10.57 -11.07
CA SER A 114 -1.73 12.02 -11.27
C SER A 114 -3.05 12.76 -10.99
N GLU A 115 -4.13 12.08 -10.62
CA GLU A 115 -5.49 12.69 -10.64
C GLU A 115 -6.34 12.48 -9.36
N SER A 116 -5.78 12.05 -8.23
CA SER A 116 -6.59 11.77 -7.03
C SER A 116 -6.06 12.48 -5.78
N GLN A 117 -6.96 12.94 -4.91
CA GLN A 117 -6.67 13.61 -3.63
C GLN A 117 -6.07 12.67 -2.56
N THR A 118 -5.80 11.41 -2.91
CA THR A 118 -5.32 10.33 -2.04
C THR A 118 -3.80 10.38 -1.92
N ARG A 119 -3.27 10.16 -0.70
CA ARG A 119 -1.82 10.12 -0.47
C ARG A 119 -1.25 8.80 -1.00
N ALA A 120 -0.33 8.84 -1.95
CA ALA A 120 0.31 7.63 -2.46
C ALA A 120 1.69 7.43 -1.79
N LEU A 121 1.91 6.23 -1.25
CA LEU A 121 3.19 5.76 -0.75
C LEU A 121 3.73 4.68 -1.68
N HIS A 122 4.87 4.97 -2.29
CA HIS A 122 5.57 4.01 -3.12
C HIS A 122 6.47 3.15 -2.24
N VAL A 123 6.28 1.84 -2.32
CA VAL A 123 7.13 0.85 -1.66
C VAL A 123 7.98 0.19 -2.73
N THR A 124 9.27 0.48 -2.76
CA THR A 124 10.21 -0.26 -3.58
C THR A 124 10.67 -1.47 -2.78
N CYS A 125 10.22 -2.68 -3.11
CA CYS A 125 10.76 -3.92 -2.55
C CYS A 125 11.94 -4.45 -3.37
#